data_AF-A0A1M4TVM6-F1
#
_entry.id   AF-A0A1M4TVM6-F1
#
_cell.length_a   1.000
_cell.length_b   1.000
_cell.length_c   1.000
_cell.angle_alpha   90.00
_cell.angle_beta   90.00
_cell.angle_gamma   90.00
#
_symmetry.space_group_name_H-M   'P 1'
#
loop_
_entity.id
_entity.type
_entity.pdbx_description
1 polymer ?
#
loop_
_entity_poly.entity_id
_entity_poly.type
_entity_poly.pdbx_seq_one_letter_code
_entity_poly.pdbx_strand_id
1 'polypeptide(L)'
;MEWSVQFNKDEFISRCKPTIYLYPDRQKEIFRELSNLLRFVGTSERLIKIQEESILQSMYQGLRIPESDDDYKCLYIHEEGYSSIHSYRWKDKENFNTCFYRFGLNDTIKQNMNFIHPELTEFYNVLKNGKAYNRLFGNWIQESQGNIREIYLSFPSKPKLKWILDSLQSILKDEVYKQLLQFEDLPIKNIGFDSTVEKNPKVTLYFSILLSDYFPTNHTQLVQLTHEYNLNRK
;
A
#
# COMPACT_ATOMS: atom_id res chain seq x y z
N MET A 1 -2.78 2.49 10.09
CA MET A 1 -2.95 1.17 9.43
C MET A 1 -3.42 1.35 8.00
N GLU A 2 -3.04 0.48 7.08
CA GLU A 2 -3.46 0.50 5.68
C GLU A 2 -4.03 -0.84 5.27
N TRP A 3 -5.07 -0.80 4.44
CA TRP A 3 -5.72 -1.96 3.85
C TRP A 3 -6.00 -1.68 2.37
N SER A 4 -6.24 -2.72 1.58
CA SER A 4 -6.49 -2.56 0.16
C SER A 4 -7.56 -3.49 -0.40
N VAL A 5 -8.05 -3.15 -1.58
CA VAL A 5 -8.86 -4.04 -2.43
C VAL A 5 -8.32 -3.98 -3.84
N GLN A 6 -8.46 -5.08 -4.58
CA GLN A 6 -8.05 -5.17 -5.97
C GLN A 6 -9.25 -5.39 -6.85
N PHE A 7 -9.27 -4.77 -8.02
CA PHE A 7 -10.33 -4.96 -9.00
C PHE A 7 -9.83 -4.75 -10.41
N ASN A 8 -10.55 -5.29 -11.39
CA ASN A 8 -10.50 -4.80 -12.76
C ASN A 8 -11.94 -4.59 -13.25
N LYS A 9 -12.15 -4.54 -14.56
CA LYS A 9 -13.47 -4.36 -15.15
C LYS A 9 -14.50 -5.39 -14.67
N ASP A 10 -14.07 -6.63 -14.48
CA ASP A 10 -14.94 -7.80 -14.35
C ASP A 10 -14.87 -8.49 -12.99
N GLU A 11 -13.76 -8.32 -12.27
CA GLU A 11 -13.51 -9.00 -11.00
C GLU A 11 -13.21 -8.00 -9.89
N PHE A 12 -13.71 -8.33 -8.71
CA PHE A 12 -13.35 -7.72 -7.44
C PHE A 12 -12.72 -8.78 -6.53
N ILE A 13 -11.62 -8.42 -5.89
CA ILE A 13 -10.90 -9.27 -4.94
C ILE A 13 -10.65 -8.43 -3.68
N SER A 14 -11.29 -8.84 -2.59
CA SER A 14 -10.93 -8.32 -1.27
C SER A 14 -9.61 -8.96 -0.83
N ARG A 15 -8.59 -8.13 -0.55
CA ARG A 15 -7.30 -8.57 -0.01
C ARG A 15 -6.92 -7.73 1.19
N CYS A 16 -7.08 -8.24 2.41
CA CYS A 16 -6.59 -7.52 3.56
C CYS A 16 -5.06 -7.68 3.69
N LYS A 17 -4.35 -6.56 3.56
CA LYS A 17 -2.90 -6.50 3.79
C LYS A 17 -2.58 -5.43 4.84
N PRO A 18 -2.99 -5.63 6.10
CA PRO A 18 -2.81 -4.64 7.15
C PRO A 18 -1.34 -4.23 7.24
N THR A 19 -1.11 -2.94 7.03
CA THR A 19 0.22 -2.34 7.17
C THR A 19 0.16 -1.25 8.23
N ILE A 20 0.98 -1.35 9.27
CA ILE A 20 1.13 -0.28 10.26
C ILE A 20 2.41 0.50 9.94
N TYR A 21 2.33 1.82 10.05
CA TYR A 21 3.46 2.73 9.88
C TYR A 21 3.73 3.44 11.19
N LEU A 22 5.01 3.54 11.53
CA LEU A 22 5.58 4.24 12.67
C LEU A 22 6.36 5.44 12.16
N TYR A 23 5.96 6.62 12.61
CA TYR A 23 6.67 7.87 12.35
C TYR A 23 7.52 8.24 13.58
N PRO A 24 8.70 8.84 13.38
CA PRO A 24 9.59 9.25 14.45
C PRO A 24 9.04 10.51 15.16
N ASP A 25 7.95 10.37 15.91
CA ASP A 25 7.49 11.43 16.82
C ASP A 25 8.32 11.37 18.11
N ARG A 26 9.61 11.73 17.98
CA ARG A 26 10.59 11.93 19.07
C ARG A 26 10.83 10.74 20.01
N GLN A 27 10.27 9.56 19.75
CA GLN A 27 10.41 8.39 20.63
C GLN A 27 11.15 7.24 19.94
N LYS A 28 12.41 7.02 20.35
CA LYS A 28 13.19 5.81 20.01
C LYS A 28 12.56 4.53 20.57
N GLU A 29 11.70 4.66 21.58
CA GLU A 29 11.07 3.56 22.31
C GLU A 29 10.05 2.81 21.46
N ILE A 30 9.31 3.49 20.59
CA ILE A 30 8.29 2.88 19.72
C ILE A 30 8.94 1.99 18.63
N PHE A 31 10.14 2.34 18.13
CA PHE A 31 10.85 1.49 17.18
C PHE A 31 11.38 0.19 17.80
N ARG A 32 11.57 0.14 19.14
CA ARG A 32 11.89 -1.13 19.82
C ARG A 32 10.70 -2.08 19.84
N GLU A 33 9.49 -1.55 19.92
CA GLU A 33 8.27 -2.37 19.83
C GLU A 33 8.16 -3.03 18.45
N LEU A 34 8.56 -2.31 17.39
CA LEU A 34 8.65 -2.89 16.04
C LEU A 34 9.68 -4.03 15.98
N SER A 35 10.86 -3.88 16.57
CA SER A 35 11.86 -4.97 16.62
C SER A 35 11.31 -6.21 17.33
N ASN A 36 10.59 -6.02 18.44
CA ASN A 36 9.93 -7.12 19.16
C ASN A 36 8.85 -7.79 18.31
N LEU A 37 8.02 -7.00 17.62
CA LEU A 37 6.99 -7.51 16.73
C LEU A 37 7.60 -8.28 15.55
N LEU A 38 8.70 -7.79 14.97
CA LEU A 38 9.45 -8.49 13.92
C LEU A 38 9.95 -9.85 14.39
N ARG A 39 10.58 -9.93 15.58
CA ARG A 39 11.00 -11.21 16.18
C ARG A 39 9.82 -12.18 16.32
N PHE A 40 8.68 -11.68 16.80
CA PHE A 40 7.49 -12.50 17.03
C PHE A 40 6.89 -13.07 15.74
N VAL A 41 6.86 -12.30 14.64
CA VAL A 41 6.29 -12.76 13.35
C VAL A 41 7.25 -13.64 12.55
N GLY A 42 8.30 -14.19 13.19
CA GLY A 42 9.24 -15.11 12.57
C GLY A 42 10.19 -14.46 11.57
N THR A 43 10.55 -13.18 11.80
CA THR A 43 11.49 -12.46 10.94
C THR A 43 12.92 -12.95 11.14
N SER A 44 13.74 -12.93 10.08
CA SER A 44 15.18 -13.25 10.21
C SER A 44 15.95 -12.19 11.00
N GLU A 45 16.98 -12.60 11.76
CA GLU A 45 17.88 -11.69 12.48
C GLU A 45 18.54 -10.66 11.55
N ARG A 46 18.75 -11.01 10.28
CA ARG A 46 19.24 -10.06 9.26
C ARG A 46 18.30 -8.86 9.10
N LEU A 47 16.99 -9.09 9.03
CA LEU A 47 16.01 -8.01 8.85
C LEU A 47 15.81 -7.20 10.13
N ILE A 48 15.92 -7.83 11.29
CA ILE A 48 15.91 -7.13 12.57
C ILE A 48 17.11 -6.18 12.64
N LYS A 49 18.31 -6.66 12.28
CA LYS A 49 19.50 -5.81 12.22
C LYS A 49 19.35 -4.64 11.24
N ILE A 50 18.85 -4.89 10.03
CA ILE A 50 18.57 -3.82 9.05
C ILE A 50 17.61 -2.78 9.65
N GLN A 51 16.54 -3.23 10.31
CA GLN A 51 15.58 -2.35 10.95
C GLN A 51 16.23 -1.48 12.04
N GLU A 52 16.99 -2.10 12.94
CA GLU A 52 17.68 -1.46 14.06
C GLU A 52 18.72 -0.42 13.58
N GLU A 53 19.47 -0.74 12.52
CA GLU A 53 20.43 0.18 11.89
C GLU A 53 19.73 1.40 11.28
N SER A 54 18.57 1.21 10.65
CA SER A 54 17.82 2.29 10.01
C SER A 54 17.06 3.20 10.99
N ILE A 55 16.86 2.83 12.27
CA ILE A 55 16.02 3.60 13.23
C ILE A 55 16.41 5.08 13.28
N LEU A 56 17.72 5.36 13.35
CA LEU A 56 18.22 6.72 13.56
C LEU A 56 18.04 7.65 12.37
N GLN A 57 17.85 7.07 11.19
CA GLN A 57 17.72 7.80 9.93
C GLN A 57 16.32 7.60 9.31
N SER A 58 15.42 6.88 9.97
CA SER A 58 14.10 6.58 9.41
C SER A 58 13.15 7.78 9.54
N MET A 59 12.61 8.23 8.40
CA MET A 59 11.42 9.08 8.34
C MET A 59 10.15 8.32 8.74
N TYR A 60 10.08 7.03 8.42
CA TYR A 60 9.11 6.10 9.00
C TYR A 60 9.54 4.66 8.71
N GLN A 61 9.01 3.73 9.49
CA GLN A 61 9.08 2.30 9.21
C GLN A 61 7.68 1.72 9.22
N GLY A 62 7.44 0.64 8.49
CA GLY A 62 6.14 -0.01 8.50
C GLY A 62 6.24 -1.52 8.44
N LEU A 63 5.28 -2.20 9.05
CA LEU A 63 5.17 -3.65 9.00
C LEU A 63 3.82 -4.03 8.40
N ARG A 64 3.87 -4.85 7.36
CA ARG A 64 2.72 -5.50 6.75
C ARG A 64 2.71 -6.98 7.08
N ILE A 65 1.56 -7.42 7.57
CA ILE A 65 1.29 -8.82 7.86
C ILE A 65 0.06 -9.23 7.04
N PRO A 66 0.16 -10.18 6.11
CA PRO A 66 -1.00 -10.66 5.37
C PRO A 66 -1.87 -11.59 6.23
N GLU A 67 -3.15 -11.73 5.88
CA GLU A 67 -4.05 -12.71 6.50
C GLU A 67 -3.84 -14.15 6.00
N SER A 68 -3.13 -14.32 4.88
CA SER A 68 -2.85 -15.63 4.27
C SER A 68 -1.35 -15.93 4.30
N ASP A 69 -1.01 -17.17 4.65
CA ASP A 69 0.35 -17.70 4.63
C ASP A 69 0.97 -17.72 3.22
N ASP A 70 0.14 -17.67 2.18
CA ASP A 70 0.57 -17.61 0.79
C ASP A 70 1.04 -16.21 0.34
N ASP A 71 0.98 -15.20 1.20
CA ASP A 71 1.49 -13.86 0.90
C ASP A 71 2.69 -13.49 1.77
N TYR A 72 3.45 -12.50 1.32
CA TYR A 72 4.67 -12.05 1.99
C TYR A 72 4.35 -11.08 3.13
N LYS A 73 4.93 -11.35 4.30
CA LYS A 73 5.18 -10.32 5.32
C LYS A 73 6.14 -9.28 4.74
N CYS A 74 6.02 -8.03 5.16
CA CYS A 74 6.88 -6.98 4.61
C CYS A 74 7.26 -5.91 5.63
N LEU A 75 8.53 -5.54 5.63
CA LEU A 75 9.09 -4.42 6.37
C LEU A 75 9.38 -3.31 5.36
N TYR A 76 8.78 -2.15 5.60
CA TYR A 76 8.99 -0.92 4.86
C TYR A 76 9.93 -0.02 5.67
N ILE A 77 10.94 0.54 5.01
CA ILE A 77 11.87 1.50 5.62
C ILE A 77 11.98 2.69 4.67
N HIS A 78 11.65 3.89 5.16
CA HIS A 78 11.90 5.14 4.47
C HIS A 78 12.87 5.97 5.30
N GLU A 79 14.04 6.27 4.74
CA GLU A 79 15.09 7.04 5.40
C GLU A 79 15.07 8.52 4.99
N GLU A 80 15.50 9.39 5.91
CA GLU A 80 15.60 10.84 5.74
C GLU A 80 16.57 11.20 4.61
N GLY A 81 16.16 12.13 3.76
CA GLY A 81 16.94 12.53 2.58
C GLY A 81 16.85 11.57 1.39
N TYR A 82 16.20 10.41 1.54
CA TYR A 82 15.97 9.46 0.45
C TYR A 82 14.59 9.65 -0.16
N SER A 83 14.51 9.58 -1.50
CA SER A 83 13.26 9.60 -2.26
C SER A 83 12.67 8.20 -2.49
N SER A 84 13.20 7.19 -1.78
CA SER A 84 12.80 5.80 -1.92
C SER A 84 12.46 5.14 -0.59
N ILE A 85 11.56 4.17 -0.66
CA ILE A 85 11.17 3.29 0.44
C ILE A 85 11.65 1.89 0.09
N HIS A 86 12.45 1.31 0.97
CA HIS A 86 12.86 -0.08 0.86
C HIS A 86 11.77 -0.98 1.40
N SER A 87 11.46 -2.04 0.67
CA SER A 87 10.46 -3.03 1.04
C SER A 87 11.10 -4.41 1.04
N TYR A 88 11.32 -4.92 2.24
CA TYR A 88 11.87 -6.25 2.47
C TYR A 88 10.71 -7.21 2.66
N ARG A 89 10.57 -8.20 1.77
CA ARG A 89 9.44 -9.14 1.77
C ARG A 89 9.93 -10.54 2.11
N TRP A 90 9.27 -11.21 3.06
CA TRP A 90 9.59 -12.60 3.42
C TRP A 90 8.35 -13.44 3.70
N LYS A 91 8.46 -14.75 3.44
CA LYS A 91 7.57 -15.77 4.02
C LYS A 91 8.34 -16.62 5.02
N ASP A 92 9.52 -17.03 4.60
CA ASP A 92 10.50 -17.84 5.34
C ASP A 92 11.92 -17.40 4.91
N LYS A 93 12.95 -18.17 5.29
CA LYS A 93 14.35 -17.85 4.97
C LYS A 93 14.69 -17.98 3.48
N GLU A 94 13.99 -18.84 2.74
CA GLU A 94 14.24 -19.14 1.34
C GLU A 94 13.42 -18.21 0.42
N ASN A 95 12.23 -17.84 0.87
CA ASN A 95 11.33 -16.93 0.19
C ASN A 95 11.54 -15.49 0.67
N PHE A 96 12.65 -14.90 0.25
CA PHE A 96 13.02 -13.52 0.52
C PHE A 96 13.26 -12.72 -0.76
N ASN A 97 12.69 -11.53 -0.86
CA ASN A 97 13.01 -10.60 -1.93
C ASN A 97 12.92 -9.14 -1.48
N THR A 98 13.40 -8.24 -2.33
CA THR A 98 13.36 -6.79 -2.08
C THR A 98 12.61 -6.07 -3.21
N CYS A 99 11.80 -5.11 -2.79
CA CYS A 99 11.19 -4.11 -3.65
C CYS A 99 11.68 -2.72 -3.23
N PHE A 100 11.64 -1.79 -4.17
CA PHE A 100 11.91 -0.39 -3.92
C PHE A 100 10.72 0.41 -4.42
N TYR A 101 10.22 1.31 -3.59
CA TYR A 101 9.28 2.32 -4.02
C TYR A 101 10.07 3.59 -4.23
N ARG A 102 9.99 4.19 -5.40
CA ARG A 102 10.63 5.47 -5.69
C ARG A 102 9.57 6.51 -5.90
N PHE A 103 9.77 7.69 -5.33
CA PHE A 103 9.00 8.85 -5.74
C PHE A 103 9.34 9.14 -7.20
N GLY A 104 8.33 9.06 -8.06
CA GLY A 104 8.44 9.38 -9.47
C GLY A 104 8.58 10.89 -9.61
N LEU A 105 9.80 11.36 -9.92
CA LEU A 105 10.09 12.78 -10.20
C LEU A 105 9.54 13.26 -11.57
N ASN A 106 8.92 12.36 -12.35
CA ASN A 106 8.50 12.64 -13.71
C ASN A 106 6.97 12.74 -13.82
N ASP A 107 6.49 13.97 -13.98
CA ASP A 107 5.07 14.33 -13.94
C ASP A 107 4.30 14.12 -15.26
N THR A 108 4.94 13.64 -16.33
CA THR A 108 4.23 13.50 -17.61
C THR A 108 3.43 12.19 -17.67
N ILE A 109 2.11 12.31 -17.77
CA ILE A 109 1.15 11.20 -17.93
C ILE A 109 1.63 10.20 -19.00
N LYS A 110 2.20 10.70 -20.11
CA LYS A 110 2.73 9.90 -21.22
C LYS A 110 3.84 8.92 -20.81
N GLN A 111 4.72 9.30 -19.89
CA GLN A 111 5.82 8.42 -19.46
C GLN A 111 5.30 7.32 -18.53
N ASN A 112 4.40 7.64 -17.60
CA ASN A 112 3.82 6.64 -16.70
C ASN A 112 2.98 5.60 -17.44
N MET A 113 2.24 6.01 -18.48
CA MET A 113 1.44 5.09 -19.29
C MET A 113 2.28 3.98 -19.95
N ASN A 114 3.58 4.18 -20.19
CA ASN A 114 4.45 3.14 -20.74
C ASN A 114 4.68 1.96 -19.79
N PHE A 115 4.42 2.15 -18.50
CA PHE A 115 4.64 1.13 -17.49
C PHE A 115 3.33 0.56 -16.94
N ILE A 116 2.18 1.16 -17.23
CA ILE A 116 0.86 0.67 -16.81
C ILE A 116 0.39 -0.37 -17.82
N HIS A 117 -0.22 -1.46 -17.34
CA HIS A 117 -0.80 -2.46 -18.24
C HIS A 117 -1.87 -1.83 -19.16
N PRO A 118 -1.89 -2.13 -20.48
CA PRO A 118 -2.81 -1.50 -21.43
C PRO A 118 -4.29 -1.57 -21.00
N GLU A 119 -4.74 -2.69 -20.44
CA GLU A 119 -6.10 -2.88 -19.92
C GLU A 119 -6.49 -1.91 -18.80
N LEU A 120 -5.52 -1.33 -18.10
CA LEU A 120 -5.76 -0.39 -16.99
C LEU A 120 -5.64 1.08 -17.42
N THR A 121 -5.30 1.35 -18.68
CA THR A 121 -5.04 2.70 -19.20
C THR A 121 -6.25 3.62 -19.07
N GLU A 122 -7.45 3.09 -19.32
CA GLU A 122 -8.69 3.86 -19.21
C GLU A 122 -8.93 4.33 -17.76
N PHE A 123 -8.76 3.44 -16.79
CA PHE A 123 -8.85 3.76 -15.36
C PHE A 123 -7.88 4.87 -14.97
N TYR A 124 -6.61 4.74 -15.38
CA TYR A 124 -5.57 5.72 -15.07
C TYR A 124 -5.88 7.11 -15.67
N ASN A 125 -6.32 7.14 -16.93
CA ASN A 125 -6.63 8.38 -17.63
C ASN A 125 -7.81 9.12 -17.00
N VAL A 126 -8.88 8.42 -16.65
CA VAL A 126 -10.04 9.06 -16.04
C VAL A 126 -9.70 9.64 -14.66
N LEU A 127 -8.87 8.94 -13.88
CA LEU A 127 -8.42 9.45 -12.57
C LEU A 127 -7.47 10.65 -12.69
N LYS A 128 -6.51 10.63 -13.62
CA LYS A 128 -5.60 11.76 -13.87
C LYS A 128 -6.31 12.99 -14.44
N ASN A 129 -7.30 12.79 -15.33
CA ASN A 129 -8.01 13.88 -15.99
C ASN A 129 -9.29 14.35 -15.25
N GLY A 130 -9.64 13.69 -14.15
CA GLY A 130 -10.80 14.01 -13.33
C GLY A 130 -10.72 15.35 -12.58
N LYS A 131 -11.54 15.48 -11.54
CA LYS A 131 -11.73 16.72 -10.75
C LYS A 131 -10.40 17.24 -10.16
N ALA A 132 -10.29 18.56 -10.00
CA ALA A 132 -9.03 19.23 -9.67
C ALA A 132 -8.35 18.77 -8.36
N TYR A 133 -9.10 18.29 -7.36
CA TYR A 133 -8.53 17.73 -6.13
C TYR A 133 -7.81 16.39 -6.34
N ASN A 134 -8.06 15.71 -7.46
CA ASN A 134 -7.27 14.56 -7.87
C ASN A 134 -5.86 15.01 -8.29
N ARG A 135 -5.67 16.21 -8.85
CA ARG A 135 -4.44 16.61 -9.55
C ARG A 135 -3.19 16.81 -8.67
N LEU A 136 -3.27 16.68 -7.34
CA LEU A 136 -2.12 16.78 -6.41
C LEU A 136 -1.36 15.46 -6.24
N PHE A 137 -1.21 14.70 -7.33
CA PHE A 137 -0.63 13.36 -7.31
C PHE A 137 0.90 13.41 -7.29
N GLY A 138 1.50 12.96 -6.18
CA GLY A 138 2.81 12.32 -6.26
C GLY A 138 2.64 10.94 -6.91
N ASN A 139 3.49 10.60 -7.88
CA ASN A 139 3.54 9.24 -8.41
C ASN A 139 4.57 8.44 -7.59
N TRP A 140 4.25 7.21 -7.22
CA TRP A 140 5.26 6.26 -6.77
C TRP A 140 5.39 5.14 -7.77
N ILE A 141 6.60 4.62 -7.91
CA ILE A 141 6.89 3.48 -8.77
C ILE A 141 7.45 2.39 -7.87
N GLN A 142 6.81 1.22 -7.87
CA GLN A 142 7.39 0.04 -7.25
C GLN A 142 8.22 -0.73 -8.27
N GLU A 143 9.48 -0.95 -7.95
CA GLU A 143 10.44 -1.71 -8.73
C GLU A 143 10.83 -2.99 -7.97
N SER A 144 10.93 -4.11 -8.70
CA SER A 144 11.38 -5.41 -8.19
C SER A 144 12.24 -6.06 -9.25
N GLN A 145 13.48 -6.43 -8.90
CA GLN A 145 14.41 -7.12 -9.81
C GLN A 145 14.59 -6.38 -11.15
N GLY A 146 14.71 -5.05 -11.11
CA GLY A 146 14.90 -4.22 -12.30
C GLY A 146 13.63 -3.98 -13.16
N ASN A 147 12.48 -4.51 -12.75
CA ASN A 147 11.20 -4.31 -13.44
C ASN A 147 10.25 -3.46 -12.61
N ILE A 148 9.49 -2.59 -13.27
CA ILE A 148 8.37 -1.88 -12.64
C ILE A 148 7.22 -2.87 -12.44
N ARG A 149 6.71 -2.95 -11.22
CA ARG A 149 5.61 -3.85 -10.84
C ARG A 149 4.29 -3.11 -10.75
N GLU A 150 4.29 -1.93 -10.16
CA GLU A 150 3.08 -1.17 -9.92
C GLU A 150 3.41 0.33 -9.95
N ILE A 151 2.49 1.14 -10.49
CA ILE A 151 2.53 2.60 -10.38
C ILE A 151 1.41 3.04 -9.44
N TYR A 152 1.72 3.95 -8.52
CA TYR A 152 0.76 4.48 -7.57
C TYR A 152 0.47 5.95 -7.83
N LEU A 153 -0.82 6.28 -7.85
CA LEU A 153 -1.34 7.63 -7.67
C LEU A 153 -1.52 7.90 -6.17
N SER A 154 -0.71 8.77 -5.58
CA SER A 154 -0.83 9.12 -4.16
C SER A 154 -1.72 10.32 -3.92
N PHE A 155 -2.57 10.24 -2.89
CA PHE A 155 -3.48 11.30 -2.48
C PHE A 155 -3.11 11.82 -1.07
N PRO A 156 -2.26 12.86 -0.96
CA PRO A 156 -1.86 13.40 0.34
C PRO A 156 -3.04 13.88 1.20
N SER A 157 -4.08 14.43 0.56
CA SER A 157 -5.31 14.92 1.23
C SER A 157 -6.24 13.81 1.70
N LYS A 158 -5.99 12.55 1.31
CA LYS A 158 -6.78 11.37 1.67
C LYS A 158 -8.29 11.54 1.44
N PRO A 159 -8.75 11.82 0.21
CA PRO A 159 -10.16 12.01 -0.08
C PRO A 159 -10.95 10.70 0.13
N LYS A 160 -12.27 10.82 0.31
CA LYS A 160 -13.17 9.66 0.34
C LYS A 160 -13.25 9.00 -1.05
N LEU A 161 -13.38 7.67 -1.12
CA LEU A 161 -13.51 6.93 -2.39
C LEU A 161 -14.63 7.47 -3.28
N LYS A 162 -15.78 7.85 -2.70
CA LYS A 162 -16.92 8.38 -3.47
C LYS A 162 -16.57 9.59 -4.35
N TRP A 163 -15.51 10.32 -4.02
CA TRP A 163 -15.08 11.46 -4.81
C TRP A 163 -14.47 11.09 -6.16
N ILE A 164 -14.06 9.84 -6.33
CA ILE A 164 -13.48 9.33 -7.58
C ILE A 164 -14.28 8.14 -8.14
N LEU A 165 -15.11 7.50 -7.33
CA LEU A 165 -15.84 6.29 -7.68
C LEU A 165 -16.77 6.50 -8.89
N ASP A 166 -17.48 7.63 -8.94
CA ASP A 166 -18.32 8.02 -10.08
C ASP A 166 -17.55 8.02 -11.41
N SER A 167 -16.26 8.40 -11.35
CA SER A 167 -15.42 8.45 -12.55
C SER A 167 -15.06 7.05 -13.05
N LEU A 168 -15.13 6.03 -12.19
CA LEU A 168 -14.86 4.65 -12.57
C LEU A 168 -16.13 3.91 -13.08
N GLN A 169 -17.32 4.44 -12.78
CA GLN A 169 -18.60 3.76 -13.03
C GLN A 169 -18.77 3.34 -14.50
N SER A 170 -18.41 4.20 -15.45
CA SER A 170 -18.58 3.91 -16.88
C SER A 170 -17.68 2.81 -17.42
N ILE A 171 -16.60 2.48 -16.68
CA ILE A 171 -15.59 1.49 -17.09
C ILE A 171 -15.93 0.12 -16.48
N LEU A 172 -16.50 0.11 -15.28
CA LEU A 172 -16.77 -1.07 -14.47
C LEU A 172 -18.07 -1.78 -14.85
N LYS A 173 -18.12 -3.09 -14.63
CA LYS A 173 -19.40 -3.80 -14.53
C LYS A 173 -20.15 -3.40 -13.25
N ASP A 174 -21.48 -3.41 -13.33
CA ASP A 174 -22.37 -3.06 -12.22
C ASP A 174 -22.07 -3.88 -10.95
N GLU A 175 -21.74 -5.17 -11.09
CA GLU A 175 -21.41 -6.04 -9.96
C GLU A 175 -20.14 -5.63 -9.23
N VAL A 176 -19.12 -5.19 -9.98
CA VAL A 176 -17.86 -4.70 -9.40
C VAL A 176 -18.08 -3.33 -8.77
N TYR A 177 -18.83 -2.45 -9.45
CA TYR A 177 -19.17 -1.13 -8.92
C TYR A 177 -19.93 -1.22 -7.60
N LYS A 178 -20.94 -2.11 -7.51
CA LYS A 178 -21.69 -2.38 -6.27
C LYS A 178 -20.81 -2.87 -5.12
N GLN A 179 -19.76 -3.65 -5.40
CA GLN A 179 -18.82 -4.08 -4.37
C GLN A 179 -17.93 -2.93 -3.91
N LEU A 180 -17.47 -2.07 -4.83
CA LEU A 180 -16.67 -0.89 -4.49
C LEU A 180 -17.47 0.16 -3.70
N LEU A 181 -18.77 0.30 -3.95
CA LEU A 181 -19.66 1.22 -3.21
C LEU A 181 -19.63 0.99 -1.69
N GLN A 182 -19.39 -0.24 -1.24
CA GLN A 182 -19.29 -0.57 0.20
C GLN A 182 -18.15 0.18 0.90
N PHE A 183 -17.19 0.72 0.14
CA PHE A 183 -16.02 1.43 0.64
C PHE A 183 -16.07 2.94 0.33
N GLU A 184 -17.21 3.46 -0.15
CA GLU A 184 -17.31 4.80 -0.72
C GLU A 184 -16.93 5.92 0.27
N ASP A 185 -17.19 5.73 1.56
CA ASP A 185 -16.88 6.72 2.60
C ASP A 185 -15.45 6.60 3.16
N LEU A 186 -14.64 5.69 2.63
CA LEU A 186 -13.32 5.39 3.15
C LEU A 186 -12.25 6.33 2.56
N PRO A 187 -11.37 6.92 3.39
CA PRO A 187 -10.25 7.71 2.92
C PRO A 187 -9.26 6.86 2.13
N ILE A 188 -9.05 7.23 0.86
CA ILE A 188 -8.05 6.60 -0.01
C ILE A 188 -6.72 7.30 0.17
N LYS A 189 -5.66 6.52 0.44
CA LYS A 189 -4.29 7.01 0.48
C LYS A 189 -3.65 7.00 -0.91
N ASN A 190 -3.81 5.91 -1.65
CA ASN A 190 -3.21 5.77 -2.98
C ASN A 190 -3.98 4.75 -3.83
N ILE A 191 -3.76 4.80 -5.15
CA ILE A 191 -4.30 3.84 -6.11
C ILE A 191 -3.15 3.28 -6.92
N GLY A 192 -2.94 1.98 -6.85
CA GLY A 192 -1.94 1.24 -7.61
C GLY A 192 -2.50 0.70 -8.92
N PHE A 193 -1.65 0.64 -9.94
CA PHE A 193 -1.92 0.07 -11.26
C PHE A 193 -0.83 -0.94 -11.59
N ASP A 194 -1.23 -2.20 -11.79
CA ASP A 194 -0.29 -3.24 -12.22
C ASP A 194 0.39 -2.87 -13.54
N SER A 195 1.65 -3.28 -13.66
CA SER A 195 2.46 -2.98 -14.82
C SER A 195 2.21 -3.93 -15.99
N THR A 196 2.83 -3.61 -17.13
CA THR A 196 2.73 -4.36 -18.39
C THR A 196 3.16 -5.83 -18.32
N VAL A 197 3.78 -6.27 -17.23
CA VAL A 197 4.25 -7.66 -17.06
C VAL A 197 3.22 -8.57 -16.37
N GLU A 198 2.14 -8.00 -15.82
CA GLU A 198 1.15 -8.76 -15.07
C GLU A 198 0.15 -9.48 -15.99
N LYS A 199 -0.16 -10.75 -15.69
CA LYS A 199 -1.03 -11.56 -16.56
C LYS A 199 -2.51 -11.23 -16.37
N ASN A 200 -2.90 -10.90 -15.14
CA ASN A 200 -4.27 -10.55 -14.77
C ASN A 200 -4.24 -9.19 -14.06
N PRO A 201 -4.04 -8.09 -14.81
CA PRO A 201 -3.77 -6.77 -14.25
C PRO A 201 -4.96 -6.23 -13.45
N LYS A 202 -4.68 -5.63 -12.30
CA LYS A 202 -5.66 -5.02 -11.41
C LYS A 202 -5.31 -3.57 -11.06
N VAL A 203 -6.35 -2.83 -10.73
CA VAL A 203 -6.26 -1.58 -9.96
C VAL A 203 -6.34 -1.96 -8.48
N THR A 204 -5.44 -1.42 -7.66
CA THR A 204 -5.45 -1.61 -6.20
C THR A 204 -5.84 -0.30 -5.52
N LEU A 205 -6.94 -0.25 -4.75
CA LEU A 205 -7.23 0.89 -3.88
C LEU A 205 -6.58 0.67 -2.53
N TYR A 206 -5.76 1.60 -2.07
CA TYR A 206 -5.16 1.59 -0.75
C TYR A 206 -5.80 2.65 0.11
N PHE A 207 -6.28 2.24 1.27
CA PHE A 207 -6.99 3.08 2.20
C PHE A 207 -6.18 3.23 3.47
N SER A 208 -6.24 4.41 4.09
CA SER A 208 -5.61 4.61 5.40
C SER A 208 -6.65 4.64 6.51
N ILE A 209 -6.29 4.03 7.62
CA ILE A 209 -7.04 3.95 8.85
C ILE A 209 -6.19 4.61 9.93
N LEU A 210 -6.73 5.63 10.58
CA LEU A 210 -6.16 6.13 11.83
C LEU A 210 -6.38 5.05 12.89
N LEU A 211 -5.29 4.56 13.46
CA LEU A 211 -5.38 3.78 14.69
C LEU A 211 -5.53 4.77 15.85
N SER A 212 -6.11 4.30 16.95
CA SER A 212 -5.97 4.97 18.25
C SER A 212 -4.48 5.05 18.62
N ASP A 213 -4.14 5.72 19.73
CA ASP A 213 -2.77 5.85 20.26
C ASP A 213 -2.11 4.52 20.70
N TYR A 214 -2.61 3.38 20.22
CA TYR A 214 -2.20 2.04 20.60
C TYR A 214 -1.44 1.33 19.47
N PHE A 215 -0.20 0.93 19.75
CA PHE A 215 0.60 0.09 18.86
C PHE A 215 0.47 -1.39 19.29
N PRO A 216 0.22 -2.33 18.35
CA PRO A 216 0.11 -3.73 18.71
C PRO A 216 1.48 -4.30 19.08
N THR A 217 1.52 -5.01 20.19
CA THR A 217 2.76 -5.63 20.69
C THR A 217 3.00 -7.03 20.12
N ASN A 218 2.01 -7.62 19.46
CA ASN A 218 2.10 -8.94 18.82
C ASN A 218 1.17 -9.07 17.60
N HIS A 219 1.36 -10.17 16.85
CA HIS A 219 0.59 -10.51 15.65
C HIS A 219 -0.92 -10.57 15.89
N THR A 220 -1.36 -11.22 16.97
CA THR A 220 -2.78 -11.42 17.27
C THR A 220 -3.49 -10.09 17.45
N GLN A 221 -2.89 -9.16 18.20
CA GLN A 221 -3.41 -7.80 18.39
C GLN A 221 -3.46 -7.01 17.08
N LEU A 222 -2.43 -7.11 16.25
CA LEU A 222 -2.39 -6.46 14.94
C LEU A 222 -3.55 -6.93 14.04
N VAL A 223 -3.78 -8.24 13.99
CA VAL A 223 -4.87 -8.84 13.21
C VAL A 223 -6.24 -8.44 13.79
N GLN A 224 -6.40 -8.46 15.12
CA GLN A 224 -7.63 -8.03 15.80
C GLN A 224 -7.98 -6.56 15.51
N LEU A 225 -7.03 -5.64 15.66
CA LEU A 225 -7.23 -4.21 15.35
C LEU A 225 -7.69 -4.01 13.90
N THR A 226 -7.17 -4.83 12.99
CA THR A 226 -7.57 -4.81 11.58
C THR A 226 -9.01 -5.29 11.41
N HIS A 227 -9.37 -6.43 12.02
CA HIS A 227 -10.70 -7.00 11.92
C HIS A 227 -11.77 -6.18 12.63
N GLU A 228 -11.51 -5.68 13.83
CA GLU A 228 -12.45 -4.83 14.59
C GLU A 228 -12.80 -3.56 13.83
N TYR A 229 -11.81 -2.94 13.18
CA TYR A 229 -12.08 -1.80 12.31
C TYR A 229 -12.98 -2.16 11.12
N ASN A 230 -12.83 -3.36 10.55
CA ASN A 230 -13.68 -3.85 9.47
C ASN A 230 -15.11 -4.20 9.93
N LEU A 231 -15.27 -4.71 11.16
CA LEU A 231 -16.55 -5.15 11.71
C LEU A 231 -17.43 -3.99 12.21
N ASN A 232 -16.83 -2.97 12.83
CA ASN A 232 -17.54 -1.79 13.37
C ASN A 232 -18.05 -0.81 12.28
N ARG A 233 -18.11 -1.28 11.03
CA ARG A 233 -18.52 -0.51 9.84
C ARG A 233 -19.72 -1.09 9.09
N LYS A 234 -20.31 -2.17 9.61
CA LYS A 234 -21.66 -2.62 9.21
C LYS A 234 -22.71 -1.99 10.11
#